data_AF-A0A8H7YN76-F1
#
_entry.id   AF-A0A8H7YN76-F1
#
_cell.length_a   1.000
_cell.length_b   1.000
_cell.length_c   1.000
_cell.angle_alpha   90.00
_cell.angle_beta   90.00
_cell.angle_gamma   90.00
#
_symmetry.space_group_name_H-M   'P 1'
#
loop_
_entity.id
_entity.type
_entity.pdbx_description
1 polymer ?
#
loop_
_entity_poly.entity_id
_entity_poly.type
_entity_poly.pdbx_seq_one_letter_code
_entity_poly.pdbx_strand_id
1 'polypeptide(L)'
;MALRSMEIVQSNEAFKKIDGKLQFVYVQIIARQDNVLYSAKWMDRENDPQDLSQLLDIQRVETQDRGPEVRQTWTVVSQFDFYVKTPSLFAYTGRSDLEKQILREVEACEVLRKHPHPNIAFYYGCQVTHGRVSGLCFKWYKVNPQNLNKFAFLSSGRPLVDDFIKASQPNRYPAGHSAPALAWACS
;
A
#
# COMPACT_ATOMS: atom_id res chain seq x y z
N MET A 1 2.25 -32.15 -17.79
CA MET A 1 1.74 -31.64 -16.50
C MET A 1 2.53 -30.39 -16.17
N ALA A 2 1.91 -29.22 -16.08
CA ALA A 2 2.59 -28.03 -15.58
C ALA A 2 2.83 -28.21 -14.07
N LEU A 3 4.06 -28.01 -13.62
CA LEU A 3 4.38 -27.94 -12.20
C LEU A 3 3.61 -26.74 -11.61
N ARG A 4 2.78 -26.99 -10.59
CA ARG A 4 2.08 -25.93 -9.86
C ARG A 4 3.09 -25.18 -8.99
N SER A 5 3.82 -24.24 -9.56
CA SER A 5 4.79 -23.43 -8.81
C SER A 5 4.06 -22.47 -7.88
N MET A 6 4.38 -22.55 -6.60
CA MET A 6 4.01 -21.55 -5.59
C MET A 6 4.91 -20.32 -5.75
N GLU A 7 4.35 -19.13 -5.53
CA GLU A 7 5.07 -17.85 -5.47
C GLU A 7 4.82 -17.18 -4.12
N ILE A 8 5.86 -16.66 -3.46
CA ILE A 8 5.71 -15.79 -2.29
C ILE A 8 5.46 -14.36 -2.77
N VAL A 9 4.25 -13.85 -2.55
CA VAL A 9 3.84 -12.51 -2.98
C VAL A 9 4.22 -11.45 -1.95
N GLN A 10 4.09 -11.80 -0.66
CA GLN A 10 4.41 -10.90 0.45
C GLN A 10 4.80 -11.70 1.68
N SER A 11 5.74 -11.20 2.48
CA SER A 11 6.13 -11.80 3.76
C SER A 11 6.31 -10.73 4.84
N ASN A 12 6.09 -11.10 6.10
CA ASN A 12 6.49 -10.29 7.26
C ASN A 12 6.95 -11.20 8.41
N GLU A 13 7.87 -10.72 9.24
CA GLU A 13 8.28 -11.44 10.45
C GLU A 13 7.32 -11.11 11.60
N ALA A 14 6.84 -12.15 12.29
CA ALA A 14 6.02 -12.02 13.48
C ALA A 14 6.88 -12.20 14.74
N PHE A 15 6.81 -11.21 15.63
CA PHE A 15 7.51 -11.21 16.91
C PHE A 15 6.53 -11.19 18.07
N LYS A 16 6.91 -11.82 19.18
CA LYS A 16 6.21 -11.71 20.48
C LYS A 16 7.15 -11.18 21.53
N LYS A 17 6.61 -10.43 22.48
CA LYS A 17 7.34 -9.99 23.66
C LYS A 17 7.25 -11.08 24.74
N ILE A 18 8.38 -11.71 25.06
CA ILE A 18 8.51 -12.72 26.11
C ILE A 18 9.62 -12.23 27.05
N ASP A 19 9.29 -12.09 28.33
CA ASP A 19 10.18 -11.57 29.38
C ASP A 19 10.85 -10.23 29.00
N GLY A 20 10.06 -9.33 28.43
CA GLY A 20 10.53 -8.00 28.03
C GLY A 20 11.31 -7.95 26.70
N LYS A 21 11.69 -9.09 26.12
CA LYS A 21 12.46 -9.17 24.88
C LYS A 21 11.57 -9.54 23.70
N LEU A 22 11.83 -8.93 22.53
CA LEU A 22 11.21 -9.37 21.28
C LEU A 22 11.86 -10.68 20.83
N GLN A 23 11.04 -11.70 20.65
CA GLN A 23 11.46 -13.00 20.15
C GLN A 23 10.71 -13.30 18.86
N PHE A 24 11.45 -13.78 17.87
CA PHE A 24 10.86 -14.27 16.63
C PHE A 24 9.93 -15.45 16.91
N VAL A 25 8.83 -15.54 16.18
CA VAL A 25 7.86 -16.64 16.32
C VAL A 25 7.68 -17.38 15.00
N TYR A 26 7.41 -16.65 13.92
CA TYR A 26 7.21 -17.20 12.57
C TYR A 26 7.31 -16.07 11.52
N VAL A 27 7.40 -16.43 10.25
CA VAL A 27 7.19 -15.55 9.10
C VAL A 27 5.74 -15.72 8.61
N GLN A 28 4.94 -14.65 8.56
CA GLN A 28 3.64 -14.71 7.89
C GLN A 28 3.88 -14.54 6.40
N ILE A 29 3.25 -15.40 5.59
CA ILE A 29 3.43 -15.42 4.14
C ILE A 29 2.08 -15.27 3.46
N ILE A 30 2.04 -14.45 2.42
CA ILE A 30 1.02 -14.49 1.38
C ILE A 30 1.62 -15.20 0.16
N ALA A 31 1.14 -16.40 -0.11
CA ALA A 31 1.54 -17.22 -1.24
C ALA A 31 0.48 -17.20 -2.33
N ARG A 32 0.90 -17.30 -3.60
CA ARG A 32 0.03 -17.50 -4.75
C ARG A 32 0.31 -18.87 -5.36
N GLN A 33 -0.74 -19.66 -5.58
CA GLN A 33 -0.67 -20.89 -6.37
C GLN A 33 -1.96 -21.01 -7.19
N ASP A 34 -1.84 -21.33 -8.48
CA ASP A 34 -2.96 -21.43 -9.42
C ASP A 34 -3.90 -20.19 -9.41
N ASN A 35 -3.29 -19.00 -9.31
CA ASN A 35 -3.99 -17.71 -9.20
C ASN A 35 -4.86 -17.52 -7.93
N VAL A 36 -4.73 -18.41 -6.95
CA VAL A 36 -5.37 -18.31 -5.64
C VAL A 36 -4.35 -17.81 -4.62
N LEU A 37 -4.77 -16.86 -3.78
CA LEU A 37 -3.96 -16.34 -2.68
C LEU A 37 -4.21 -17.11 -1.40
N TYR A 38 -3.14 -17.41 -0.68
CA TYR A 38 -3.14 -18.09 0.61
C TYR A 38 -2.33 -17.29 1.62
N SER A 39 -2.85 -17.14 2.83
CA SER A 39 -2.12 -16.69 4.00
C SER A 39 -1.67 -17.91 4.78
N ALA A 40 -0.43 -17.95 5.21
CA ALA A 40 0.09 -19.03 6.02
C ALA A 40 1.20 -18.56 6.95
N LYS A 41 1.64 -19.46 7.83
CA LYS A 41 2.80 -19.28 8.70
C LYS A 41 3.93 -20.18 8.24
N TRP A 42 5.13 -19.66 8.39
CA TRP A 42 6.37 -20.36 8.07
C TRP A 42 7.33 -20.23 9.24
N MET A 43 7.92 -21.35 9.67
CA MET A 43 8.69 -21.40 10.91
C MET A 43 10.19 -21.18 10.70
N ASP A 44 10.69 -21.41 9.49
CA ASP A 44 12.08 -21.10 9.14
C ASP A 44 12.19 -19.61 8.80
N ARG A 45 13.18 -18.96 9.41
CA ARG A 45 13.44 -17.54 9.21
C ARG A 45 14.44 -17.30 8.08
N GLU A 46 15.29 -18.27 7.81
CA GLU A 46 16.48 -18.14 6.96
C GLU A 46 16.22 -18.64 5.54
N ASN A 47 15.35 -19.64 5.38
CA ASN A 47 15.06 -20.27 4.10
C ASN A 47 13.62 -20.03 3.67
N ASP A 48 13.39 -19.90 2.36
CA ASP A 48 12.05 -19.80 1.81
C ASP A 48 11.40 -21.19 1.61
N PRO A 49 10.09 -21.32 1.91
CA PRO A 49 9.34 -22.54 1.62
C PRO A 49 9.25 -22.76 0.11
N GLN A 50 9.39 -24.02 -0.30
CA GLN A 50 9.36 -24.43 -1.71
C GLN A 50 7.96 -24.86 -2.15
N ASP A 51 7.11 -25.29 -1.20
CA ASP A 51 5.77 -25.79 -1.48
C ASP A 51 4.78 -25.43 -0.36
N LEU A 52 3.49 -25.33 -0.70
CA LEU A 52 2.42 -25.04 0.27
C LEU A 52 2.36 -26.08 1.40
N SER A 53 2.69 -27.36 1.16
CA SER A 53 2.65 -28.41 2.18
C SER A 53 3.60 -28.17 3.37
N GLN A 54 4.61 -27.31 3.19
CA GLN A 54 5.54 -26.93 4.26
C GLN A 54 4.97 -25.82 5.16
N LEU A 55 3.92 -25.13 4.70
CA LEU A 55 3.32 -24.02 5.42
C LEU A 55 2.31 -24.50 6.46
N LEU A 56 2.18 -23.72 7.53
CA LEU A 56 1.23 -23.96 8.62
C LEU A 56 0.07 -22.97 8.55
N ASP A 57 -1.08 -23.34 9.13
CA ASP A 57 -2.26 -22.47 9.22
C ASP A 57 -2.69 -21.85 7.88
N ILE A 58 -2.64 -22.64 6.81
CA ILE A 58 -2.96 -22.16 5.45
C ILE A 58 -4.44 -21.78 5.39
N GLN A 59 -4.70 -20.54 4.98
CA GLN A 59 -6.04 -19.99 4.79
C GLN A 59 -6.10 -19.28 3.45
N ARG A 60 -7.16 -19.52 2.68
CA ARG A 60 -7.40 -18.79 1.44
C ARG A 60 -7.72 -17.31 1.75
N VAL A 61 -7.16 -16.41 0.94
CA VAL A 61 -7.34 -14.96 1.08
C VAL A 61 -8.30 -14.47 0.00
N GLU A 62 -9.47 -14.01 0.41
CA GLU A 62 -10.42 -13.33 -0.46
C GLU A 62 -10.13 -11.82 -0.46
N THR A 63 -9.73 -11.29 -1.61
CA THR A 63 -9.45 -9.86 -1.79
C THR A 63 -10.63 -9.11 -2.41
N GLN A 64 -11.54 -9.83 -3.06
CA GLN A 64 -12.73 -9.27 -3.69
C GLN A 64 -13.76 -8.87 -2.62
N ASP A 65 -14.51 -7.80 -2.90
CA ASP A 65 -15.72 -7.42 -2.17
C ASP A 65 -15.51 -7.06 -0.67
N ARG A 66 -14.27 -6.75 -0.27
CA ARG A 66 -13.92 -6.40 1.13
C ARG A 66 -13.93 -4.90 1.43
N GLY A 67 -14.11 -4.06 0.40
CA GLY A 67 -14.29 -2.63 0.59
C GLY A 67 -15.76 -2.24 0.82
N PRO A 68 -16.02 -0.99 1.23
CA PRO A 68 -17.37 -0.50 1.45
C PRO A 68 -18.16 -0.41 0.14
N GLU A 69 -19.48 -0.52 0.26
CA GLU A 69 -20.40 -0.23 -0.84
C GLU A 69 -20.23 1.21 -1.31
N VAL A 70 -20.19 1.39 -2.62
CA VAL A 70 -20.02 2.71 -3.22
C VAL A 70 -21.24 3.59 -2.94
N ARG A 71 -21.00 4.81 -2.47
CA ARG A 71 -22.05 5.82 -2.31
C ARG A 71 -22.18 6.66 -3.58
N GLN A 72 -23.39 7.08 -3.93
CA GLN A 72 -23.65 7.94 -5.09
C GLN A 72 -22.89 9.28 -5.05
N THR A 73 -22.50 9.73 -3.86
CA THR A 73 -21.76 10.98 -3.66
C THR A 73 -20.25 10.84 -3.88
N TRP A 74 -19.74 9.62 -4.06
CA TRP A 74 -18.32 9.37 -4.26
C TRP A 74 -17.94 9.44 -5.74
N THR A 75 -16.71 9.88 -5.98
CA THR A 75 -16.17 9.97 -7.33
C THR A 75 -15.63 8.61 -7.73
N VAL A 76 -16.26 7.99 -8.72
CA VAL A 76 -15.79 6.73 -9.31
C VAL A 76 -15.03 7.04 -10.59
N VAL A 77 -13.85 6.44 -10.75
CA VAL A 77 -13.00 6.62 -11.93
C VAL A 77 -12.72 5.29 -12.62
N SER A 78 -12.71 5.33 -13.95
CA SER A 78 -12.46 4.17 -14.83
C SER A 78 -11.20 4.33 -15.69
N GLN A 79 -10.52 5.47 -15.62
CA GLN A 79 -9.40 5.81 -16.51
C GLN A 79 -8.06 5.24 -16.04
N PHE A 80 -7.14 5.15 -17.00
CA PHE A 80 -5.82 4.55 -16.88
C PHE A 80 -4.77 5.66 -16.90
N ASP A 81 -4.36 6.15 -15.74
CA ASP A 81 -3.07 6.82 -15.47
C ASP A 81 -3.00 7.29 -14.01
N PHE A 82 -3.39 6.41 -13.09
CA PHE A 82 -3.43 6.69 -11.66
C PHE A 82 -2.53 5.73 -10.90
N TYR A 83 -1.95 6.22 -9.82
CA TYR A 83 -1.45 5.35 -8.78
C TYR A 83 -2.65 4.82 -7.98
N VAL A 84 -2.85 3.51 -7.97
CA VAL A 84 -3.94 2.88 -7.20
C VAL A 84 -3.38 2.40 -5.86
N LYS A 85 -3.78 3.08 -4.79
CA LYS A 85 -3.53 2.60 -3.42
C LYS A 85 -4.54 1.50 -3.12
N THR A 86 -4.03 0.31 -2.81
CA THR A 86 -4.82 -0.85 -2.35
C THR A 86 -4.35 -1.26 -0.95
N PRO A 87 -5.21 -1.88 -0.14
CA PRO A 87 -4.76 -2.44 1.14
C PRO A 87 -3.65 -3.48 0.94
N SER A 88 -2.74 -3.55 1.90
CA SER A 88 -1.76 -4.65 1.99
C SER A 88 -2.48 -6.00 1.99
N LEU A 89 -1.88 -7.04 1.39
CA LEU A 89 -2.50 -8.38 1.34
C LEU A 89 -2.73 -8.95 2.75
N PHE A 90 -1.87 -8.60 3.72
CA PHE A 90 -2.06 -8.96 5.12
C PHE A 90 -3.29 -8.30 5.77
N ALA A 91 -3.77 -7.17 5.26
CA ALA A 91 -4.98 -6.53 5.78
C ALA A 91 -6.24 -7.37 5.52
N TYR A 92 -6.20 -8.24 4.50
CA TYR A 92 -7.27 -9.16 4.17
C TYR A 92 -7.30 -10.42 5.05
N THR A 93 -6.19 -10.75 5.72
CA THR A 93 -6.05 -11.98 6.51
C THR A 93 -6.49 -11.81 7.97
N GLY A 94 -6.83 -10.59 8.40
CA GLY A 94 -7.04 -10.23 9.80
C GLY A 94 -8.52 -10.10 10.23
N ARG A 95 -8.72 -9.99 11.55
CA ARG A 95 -9.98 -9.56 12.20
C ARG A 95 -10.22 -8.05 12.13
N SER A 96 -9.36 -7.30 11.45
CA SER A 96 -9.49 -5.86 11.29
C SER A 96 -10.72 -5.52 10.46
N ASP A 97 -11.39 -4.45 10.85
CA ASP A 97 -12.51 -3.89 10.09
C ASP A 97 -11.99 -3.11 8.87
N LEU A 98 -11.46 -3.86 7.90
CA LEU A 98 -10.85 -3.34 6.68
C LEU A 98 -11.84 -2.45 5.92
N GLU A 99 -13.11 -2.84 5.88
CA GLU A 99 -14.18 -2.06 5.28
C GLU A 99 -14.31 -0.68 5.94
N LYS A 100 -14.34 -0.60 7.29
CA LYS A 100 -14.35 0.69 7.99
C LYS A 100 -13.08 1.50 7.78
N GLN A 101 -11.92 0.86 7.63
CA GLN A 101 -10.69 1.57 7.33
C GLN A 101 -10.74 2.20 5.94
N ILE A 102 -11.10 1.43 4.92
CA ILE A 102 -11.25 1.92 3.55
C ILE A 102 -12.33 3.02 3.51
N LEU A 103 -13.46 2.84 4.21
CA LEU A 103 -14.51 3.86 4.30
C LEU A 103 -13.97 5.20 4.81
N ARG A 104 -13.21 5.20 5.91
CA ARG A 104 -12.60 6.41 6.45
C ARG A 104 -11.62 7.05 5.47
N GLU A 105 -10.82 6.24 4.76
CA GLU A 105 -9.90 6.74 3.75
C GLU A 105 -10.65 7.39 2.58
N VAL A 106 -11.71 6.76 2.07
CA VAL A 106 -12.55 7.33 1.00
C VAL A 106 -13.18 8.65 1.44
N GLU A 107 -13.77 8.70 2.63
CA GLU A 107 -14.41 9.90 3.16
C GLU A 107 -13.41 11.06 3.31
N ALA A 108 -12.21 10.78 3.84
CA ALA A 108 -11.15 11.78 3.94
C ALA A 108 -10.67 12.25 2.55
N CYS A 109 -10.51 11.33 1.60
CA CYS A 109 -10.08 11.64 0.24
C CYS A 109 -11.10 12.49 -0.53
N GLU A 110 -12.40 12.23 -0.37
CA GLU A 110 -13.45 13.06 -0.98
C GLU A 110 -13.48 14.48 -0.40
N VAL A 111 -13.13 14.66 0.88
CA VAL A 111 -12.95 16.01 1.47
C VAL A 111 -11.71 16.69 0.88
N LEU A 112 -10.57 16.00 0.81
CA LEU A 112 -9.33 16.52 0.23
C LEU A 112 -9.49 16.88 -1.25
N ARG A 113 -10.32 16.14 -1.99
CA ARG A 113 -10.63 16.43 -3.40
C ARG A 113 -11.36 17.75 -3.59
N LYS A 114 -12.25 18.12 -2.66
CA LYS A 114 -12.98 19.40 -2.69
C LYS A 114 -12.07 20.58 -2.33
N HIS A 115 -11.01 20.32 -1.57
CA HIS A 115 -10.04 21.33 -1.11
C HIS A 115 -8.60 20.90 -1.40
N PRO A 116 -8.19 20.83 -2.69
CA PRO A 116 -6.88 20.31 -3.06
C PRO A 116 -5.76 21.20 -2.52
N HIS A 117 -4.80 20.59 -1.83
CA HIS A 117 -3.63 21.29 -1.28
C HIS A 117 -2.37 20.94 -2.10
N PRO A 118 -1.51 21.93 -2.45
CA PRO A 118 -0.34 21.70 -3.30
C PRO A 118 0.67 20.69 -2.76
N ASN A 119 0.71 20.47 -1.45
CA ASN A 119 1.63 19.52 -0.80
C ASN A 119 1.00 18.16 -0.44
N ILE A 120 -0.22 17.87 -0.90
CA ILE A 120 -0.90 16.58 -0.69
C ILE A 120 -1.13 15.94 -2.06
N ALA A 121 -1.01 14.61 -2.13
CA ALA A 121 -1.28 13.88 -3.36
C ALA A 121 -2.71 14.13 -3.84
N PHE A 122 -2.87 14.53 -5.10
CA PHE A 122 -4.21 14.76 -5.66
C PHE A 122 -4.95 13.43 -5.77
N TYR A 123 -6.13 13.35 -5.18
CA TYR A 123 -7.03 12.20 -5.26
C TYR A 123 -8.02 12.39 -6.42
N TYR A 124 -8.07 11.43 -7.33
CA TYR A 124 -8.98 11.45 -8.49
C TYR A 124 -10.33 10.82 -8.20
N GLY A 125 -10.39 9.83 -7.32
CA GLY A 125 -11.58 9.04 -7.06
C GLY A 125 -11.24 7.62 -6.64
N CYS A 126 -12.25 6.78 -6.49
CA CYS A 126 -12.12 5.38 -6.14
C CYS A 126 -12.36 4.47 -7.35
N GLN A 127 -11.71 3.31 -7.34
CA GLN A 127 -12.05 2.19 -8.21
C GLN A 127 -13.10 1.32 -7.54
N VAL A 128 -13.99 0.76 -8.36
CA VAL A 128 -15.10 -0.07 -7.92
C VAL A 128 -15.02 -1.41 -8.63
N THR A 129 -15.11 -2.49 -7.85
CA THR A 129 -15.25 -3.87 -8.33
C THR A 129 -16.47 -4.47 -7.65
N HIS A 130 -17.40 -5.03 -8.43
CA HIS A 130 -18.68 -5.58 -7.93
C HIS A 130 -19.46 -4.65 -6.99
N GLY A 131 -19.48 -3.34 -7.28
CA GLY A 131 -20.20 -2.34 -6.46
C GLY A 131 -19.51 -1.94 -5.15
N ARG A 132 -18.31 -2.46 -4.88
CA ARG A 132 -17.52 -2.13 -3.69
C ARG A 132 -16.21 -1.45 -4.06
N VAL A 133 -15.73 -0.57 -3.19
CA VAL A 133 -14.46 0.14 -3.39
C VAL A 133 -13.30 -0.86 -3.35
N SER A 134 -12.54 -0.94 -4.44
CA SER A 134 -11.39 -1.84 -4.57
C SER A 134 -10.03 -1.12 -4.54
N GLY A 135 -10.01 0.20 -4.66
CA GLY A 135 -8.78 0.99 -4.60
C GLY A 135 -9.04 2.49 -4.62
N LEU A 136 -8.05 3.25 -4.16
CA LEU A 136 -8.06 4.71 -4.17
C LEU A 136 -7.08 5.23 -5.23
N CYS A 137 -7.54 6.09 -6.12
CA CYS A 137 -6.76 6.57 -7.26
C CYS A 137 -6.15 7.94 -6.95
N PHE A 138 -4.83 8.00 -6.99
CA PHE A 138 -4.06 9.22 -6.75
C PHE A 138 -3.21 9.58 -7.97
N LYS A 139 -2.80 10.86 -8.02
CA LYS A 139 -1.73 11.32 -8.88
C LYS A 139 -0.46 10.52 -8.63
N TRP A 140 0.11 10.01 -9.72
CA TRP A 140 1.39 9.34 -9.67
C TRP A 140 2.51 10.36 -9.45
N TYR A 141 3.44 10.03 -8.56
CA TYR A 141 4.63 10.83 -8.28
C TYR A 141 5.87 9.98 -8.54
N LYS A 142 6.87 10.59 -9.17
CA LYS A 142 8.12 9.95 -9.55
C LYS A 142 8.92 9.42 -8.35
N VAL A 143 8.72 9.99 -7.16
CA VAL A 143 9.50 9.67 -5.97
C VAL A 143 8.63 9.48 -4.73
N ASN A 144 9.00 8.50 -3.91
CA ASN A 144 8.47 8.30 -2.56
C ASN A 144 9.61 8.46 -1.55
N PRO A 145 9.51 9.40 -0.59
CA PRO A 145 10.53 9.62 0.44
C PRO A 145 10.66 8.46 1.43
N GLN A 146 9.68 7.55 1.49
CA GLN A 146 9.59 6.48 2.48
C GLN A 146 9.72 7.08 3.89
N ASN A 147 10.62 6.55 4.72
CA ASN A 147 10.82 6.99 6.11
C ASN A 147 11.84 8.13 6.25
N LEU A 148 12.28 8.73 5.13
CA LEU A 148 13.26 9.80 5.17
C LEU A 148 12.57 11.15 5.39
N ASN A 149 13.10 11.93 6.32
CA ASN A 149 12.74 13.35 6.41
C ASN A 149 13.18 14.10 5.14
N LYS A 150 12.65 15.31 4.92
CA LYS A 150 12.90 16.09 3.70
C LYS A 150 14.39 16.25 3.39
N PHE A 151 15.21 16.58 4.39
CA PHE A 151 16.64 16.78 4.19
C PHE A 151 17.35 15.47 3.81
N ALA A 152 17.11 14.40 4.57
CA ALA A 152 17.68 13.09 4.30
C ALA A 152 17.23 12.54 2.94
N PHE A 153 15.98 12.79 2.54
CA PHE A 153 15.47 12.41 1.24
C PHE A 153 16.20 13.12 0.10
N LEU A 154 16.33 14.45 0.17
CA LEU A 154 17.02 15.23 -0.87
C LEU A 154 18.52 14.89 -0.96
N SER A 155 19.13 14.50 0.15
CA SER A 155 20.54 14.11 0.23
C SER A 155 20.78 12.61 0.00
N SER A 156 19.73 11.81 -0.26
CA SER A 156 19.82 10.34 -0.31
C SER A 156 20.58 9.77 -1.51
N GLY A 157 20.97 10.60 -2.47
CA GLY A 157 21.64 10.16 -3.70
C GLY A 157 20.77 9.24 -4.59
N ARG A 158 19.46 9.14 -4.30
CA ARG A 158 18.54 8.28 -5.05
C ARG A 158 18.48 8.72 -6.52
N PRO A 159 18.47 7.79 -7.50
CA PRO A 159 18.54 8.13 -8.93
C PRO A 159 17.44 9.10 -9.41
N LEU A 160 16.27 9.04 -8.78
CA LEU A 160 15.11 9.88 -9.13
C LEU A 160 15.06 11.21 -8.35
N VAL A 161 16.01 11.45 -7.44
CA VAL A 161 16.21 12.71 -6.72
C VAL A 161 17.25 13.54 -7.48
N ASP A 162 16.79 14.05 -8.62
CA ASP A 162 17.56 14.92 -9.50
C ASP A 162 17.63 16.38 -8.98
N ASP A 163 18.40 17.22 -9.66
CA ASP A 163 18.61 18.61 -9.24
C ASP A 163 17.32 19.44 -9.26
N PHE A 164 16.33 19.06 -10.07
CA PHE A 164 15.00 19.67 -10.06
C PHE A 164 14.26 19.37 -8.74
N ILE A 165 14.28 18.12 -8.29
CA ILE A 165 13.72 17.75 -6.98
C ILE A 165 14.50 18.43 -5.84
N LYS A 166 15.83 18.51 -5.92
CA LYS A 166 16.66 19.21 -4.90
C LYS A 166 16.41 20.72 -4.86
N ALA A 167 16.13 21.36 -6.00
CA ALA A 167 15.85 22.79 -6.08
C ALA A 167 14.52 23.19 -5.41
N SER A 168 13.66 22.23 -5.09
CA SER A 168 12.35 22.46 -4.44
C SER A 168 12.37 22.82 -2.95
N GLN A 169 13.51 23.31 -2.46
CA GLN A 169 13.61 23.82 -1.10
C GLN A 169 12.77 25.10 -0.93
N PRO A 170 12.11 25.31 0.23
CA PRO A 170 11.15 26.41 0.41
C PRO A 170 11.76 27.81 0.31
N ASN A 171 13.08 27.94 0.44
CA ASN A 171 13.73 29.23 0.63
C ASN A 171 14.10 29.97 -0.67
N ARG A 172 13.57 29.55 -1.83
CA ARG A 172 13.92 30.14 -3.14
C ARG A 172 12.78 30.31 -4.15
N TYR A 173 11.51 30.30 -3.74
CA TYR A 173 10.43 30.57 -4.68
C TYR A 173 10.02 32.05 -4.67
N PRO A 174 10.29 32.83 -5.74
CA PRO A 174 9.54 34.05 -5.99
C PRO A 174 8.07 33.71 -6.24
N ALA A 175 7.17 34.55 -5.72
CA ALA A 175 5.73 34.36 -5.78
C ALA A 175 5.26 34.07 -7.22
N GLY A 176 4.75 32.85 -7.47
CA GLY A 176 4.14 32.50 -8.76
C GLY A 176 4.33 31.06 -9.26
N HIS A 177 5.19 30.24 -8.64
CA HIS A 177 5.44 28.87 -9.11
C HIS A 177 5.03 27.81 -8.08
N SER A 178 4.24 26.82 -8.51
CA SER A 178 3.80 25.69 -7.70
C SER A 178 4.97 24.78 -7.33
N ALA A 179 5.14 24.50 -6.04
CA ALA A 179 6.13 23.55 -5.54
C ALA A 179 5.86 22.12 -6.06
N PRO A 180 6.88 21.28 -6.34
CA PRO A 180 6.67 19.87 -6.58
C PRO A 180 6.22 19.20 -5.29
N ALA A 181 5.03 18.60 -5.32
CA ALA A 181 4.46 17.93 -4.17
C ALA A 181 5.34 16.72 -3.80
N LEU A 182 5.94 16.76 -2.60
CA LEU A 182 6.50 15.58 -1.95
C LEU A 182 5.31 14.80 -1.39
N ALA A 183 5.01 13.63 -1.94
CA ALA A 183 3.86 12.84 -1.53
C ALA A 183 4.03 12.33 -0.09
N TRP A 184 3.13 12.74 0.81
CA TRP A 184 3.03 12.25 2.20
C TRP A 184 1.92 11.21 2.40
N ALA A 185 1.30 10.70 1.33
CA ALA A 185 0.03 9.96 1.43
C ALA A 185 0.06 8.48 1.00
N CYS A 186 1.23 7.90 0.70
CA CYS A 186 1.30 6.52 0.20
C CYS A 186 2.19 5.66 1.09
N SER A 187 1.61 5.25 2.22
CA SER A 187 2.06 4.14 3.06
C SER A 187 0.96 3.10 3.13
#